data_AF-A0A553MPD2-F1
#
_entry.id   AF-A0A553MPD2-F1
#
_cell.length_a   1.000
_cell.length_b   1.000
_cell.length_c   1.000
_cell.angle_alpha   90.00
_cell.angle_beta   90.00
_cell.angle_gamma   90.00
#
_symmetry.space_group_name_H-M   'P 1'
#
loop_
_entity.id
_entity.type
_entity.pdbx_description
1 polymer ?
#
loop_
_entity_poly.entity_id
_entity_poly.type
_entity_poly.pdbx_seq_one_letter_code
_entity_poly.pdbx_strand_id
1 'polypeptide(L)'
;MLEKLISSAQKLLSPPKRRLSPSACLDAVAQIVAVDLGVKPGLLYDINGASQEQLHLFMNSLQVSGFITNTLRIVSIDDNIIIVNPSTLFAHLDELLQSKSILMIDVCSSRKHPFLTGFETRTEDIIKTLLVGFLNELGKGSLVTVFAKELYKDWNLCTIFGILLGYPASYWFDQTEGYENCLCMTPLVVNTVWVKLQIQDINHRCCLYSFSVPEMLWSDVKSHLERWTEHLRERFNRQTALTDLCFYQQTVTLPCVTL
;
A
#
# COMPACT_ATOMS: atom_id res chain seq x y z
N MET A 1 2.85 -26.45 11.32
CA MET A 1 3.34 -25.51 10.30
C MET A 1 3.11 -24.06 10.73
N LEU A 2 1.86 -23.70 11.04
CA LEU A 2 1.45 -22.38 11.57
C LEU A 2 2.31 -21.86 12.73
N GLU A 3 2.59 -22.69 13.75
CA GLU A 3 3.43 -22.28 14.88
C GLU A 3 4.87 -21.93 14.48
N LYS A 4 5.45 -22.64 13.50
CA LYS A 4 6.79 -22.34 12.99
C LYS A 4 6.80 -21.02 12.23
N LEU A 5 5.75 -20.74 11.46
CA LEU A 5 5.58 -19.47 10.77
C LEU A 5 5.47 -18.30 11.76
N ILE A 6 4.60 -18.41 12.76
CA ILE A 6 4.45 -17.40 13.82
C ILE A 6 5.77 -17.22 14.56
N SER A 7 6.44 -18.30 14.93
CA SER A 7 7.74 -18.24 15.60
C SER A 7 8.82 -17.58 14.74
N SER A 8 8.82 -17.84 13.43
CA SER A 8 9.76 -17.21 12.48
C SER A 8 9.49 -15.71 12.37
N ALA A 9 8.21 -15.32 12.19
CA ALA A 9 7.80 -13.92 12.15
C ALA A 9 8.15 -13.18 13.45
N GLN A 10 7.89 -13.78 14.61
CA GLN A 10 8.25 -13.18 15.90
C GLN A 10 9.75 -13.06 16.07
N LYS A 11 10.54 -14.05 15.64
CA LYS A 11 12.00 -14.01 15.75
C LYS A 11 12.61 -12.96 14.83
N LEU A 12 12.12 -12.86 13.59
CA LEU A 12 12.75 -12.05 12.56
C LEU A 12 12.22 -10.62 12.54
N LEU A 13 10.92 -10.43 12.76
CA LEU A 13 10.29 -9.11 12.62
C LEU A 13 10.19 -8.34 13.95
N SER A 14 10.24 -9.02 15.10
CA SER A 14 10.09 -8.33 16.38
C SER A 14 11.45 -7.84 16.90
N PRO A 15 11.55 -6.59 17.38
CA PRO A 15 12.71 -6.20 18.17
C PRO A 15 12.74 -7.00 19.49
N PRO A 16 13.91 -7.17 20.13
CA PRO A 16 14.08 -8.03 21.32
C PRO A 16 13.14 -7.71 22.50
N LYS A 17 12.57 -6.50 22.54
CA LYS A 17 11.75 -5.98 23.63
C LYS A 17 10.24 -5.92 23.34
N ARG A 18 9.78 -6.21 22.11
CA ARG A 18 8.35 -6.17 21.73
C ARG A 18 8.01 -7.29 20.76
N ARG A 19 7.53 -8.41 21.29
CA ARG A 19 7.09 -9.57 20.50
C ARG A 19 5.75 -9.27 19.83
N LEU A 20 5.65 -9.53 18.52
CA LEU A 20 4.38 -9.48 17.79
C LEU A 20 3.38 -10.50 18.34
N SER A 21 2.09 -10.12 18.37
CA SER A 21 1.01 -11.08 18.60
C SER A 21 0.91 -12.08 17.44
N PRO A 22 0.41 -13.30 17.67
CA PRO A 22 0.15 -14.26 16.59
C PRO A 22 -0.69 -13.67 15.45
N SER A 23 -1.73 -12.89 15.78
CA SER A 23 -2.56 -12.20 14.78
C SER A 23 -1.73 -11.26 13.92
N ALA A 24 -0.92 -10.39 14.53
CA ALA A 24 -0.11 -9.43 13.79
C ALA A 24 0.94 -10.11 12.88
N CYS A 25 1.47 -11.26 13.30
CA CYS A 25 2.32 -12.08 12.43
C CYS A 25 1.55 -12.58 11.20
N LEU A 26 0.32 -13.08 11.39
CA LEU A 26 -0.51 -13.57 10.29
C LEU A 26 -1.02 -12.44 9.39
N ASP A 27 -1.26 -11.25 9.94
CA ASP A 27 -1.57 -10.04 9.17
C ASP A 27 -0.42 -9.68 8.23
N ALA A 28 0.83 -9.67 8.74
CA ALA A 28 2.01 -9.42 7.93
C ALA A 28 2.16 -10.48 6.81
N VAL A 29 1.94 -11.76 7.12
CA VAL A 29 1.98 -12.84 6.12
C VAL A 29 0.90 -12.63 5.05
N ALA A 30 -0.35 -12.37 5.46
CA ALA A 30 -1.45 -12.16 4.53
C ALA A 30 -1.20 -10.99 3.58
N GLN A 31 -0.65 -9.89 4.09
CA GLN A 31 -0.27 -8.73 3.28
C GLN A 31 0.85 -9.05 2.28
N ILE A 32 1.91 -9.74 2.70
CA ILE A 32 3.02 -10.13 1.81
C ILE A 32 2.53 -11.11 0.73
N VAL A 33 1.70 -12.10 1.11
CA VAL A 33 1.07 -13.03 0.18
C VAL A 33 0.20 -12.28 -0.84
N ALA A 34 -0.55 -11.25 -0.42
CA ALA A 34 -1.36 -10.48 -1.35
C ALA A 34 -0.53 -9.70 -2.38
N VAL A 35 0.67 -9.26 -2.00
CA VAL A 35 1.65 -8.66 -2.94
C VAL A 35 2.23 -9.73 -3.87
N ASP A 36 2.59 -10.91 -3.36
CA ASP A 36 3.07 -12.04 -4.17
C ASP A 36 2.07 -12.42 -5.26
N LEU A 37 0.80 -12.55 -4.89
CA LEU A 37 -0.29 -12.94 -5.78
C LEU A 37 -0.74 -11.84 -6.74
N GLY A 38 -0.18 -10.64 -6.65
CA GLY A 38 -0.54 -9.49 -7.49
C GLY A 38 -1.91 -8.87 -7.18
N VAL A 39 -2.53 -9.25 -6.06
CA VAL A 39 -3.76 -8.61 -5.57
C VAL A 39 -3.46 -7.18 -5.10
N LYS A 40 -2.24 -6.95 -4.59
CA LYS A 40 -1.71 -5.62 -4.28
C LYS A 40 -0.43 -5.34 -5.08
N PRO A 41 -0.23 -4.10 -5.58
CA PRO A 41 1.04 -3.73 -6.23
C PRO A 41 2.19 -3.60 -5.22
N GLY A 42 1.89 -3.21 -3.98
CA GLY A 42 2.88 -3.07 -2.93
C GLY A 42 2.28 -3.06 -1.52
N LEU A 43 3.18 -3.14 -0.54
CA LEU A 43 2.91 -3.10 0.89
C LEU A 43 3.89 -2.14 1.57
N LEU A 44 3.38 -1.07 2.17
CA LEU A 44 4.14 -0.25 3.10
C LEU A 44 4.24 -1.02 4.42
N TYR A 45 5.46 -1.30 4.87
CA TYR A 45 5.72 -2.07 6.07
C TYR A 45 6.08 -1.16 7.24
N ASP A 46 5.13 -0.95 8.15
CA ASP A 46 5.21 -0.03 9.30
C ASP A 46 4.86 -0.71 10.65
N ILE A 47 4.78 -2.05 10.67
CA ILE A 47 4.15 -2.81 11.75
C ILE A 47 4.97 -2.79 13.06
N ASN A 48 6.30 -2.95 12.99
CA ASN A 48 7.11 -3.25 14.18
C ASN A 48 8.59 -2.80 14.10
N GLY A 49 8.95 -1.99 13.11
CA GLY A 49 10.31 -1.47 12.95
C GLY A 49 11.37 -2.51 12.58
N ALA A 50 10.97 -3.64 11.95
CA ALA A 50 11.92 -4.58 11.39
C ALA A 50 12.79 -3.91 10.32
N SER A 51 14.10 -4.20 10.32
CA SER A 51 15.03 -3.73 9.29
C SER A 51 14.79 -4.41 7.94
N GLN A 52 15.40 -3.86 6.89
CA GLN A 52 15.35 -4.45 5.55
C GLN A 52 15.95 -5.86 5.50
N GLU A 53 17.03 -6.11 6.24
CA GLU A 53 17.66 -7.42 6.34
C GLU A 53 16.75 -8.42 7.06
N GLN A 54 16.10 -7.99 8.15
CA GLN A 54 15.14 -8.79 8.89
C GLN A 54 13.95 -9.20 8.02
N LEU A 55 13.40 -8.24 7.27
CA LEU A 55 12.33 -8.49 6.31
C LEU A 55 12.77 -9.43 5.19
N HIS A 56 13.97 -9.25 4.65
CA HIS A 56 14.50 -10.13 3.63
C HIS A 56 14.63 -11.58 4.12
N LEU A 57 15.20 -11.78 5.32
CA LEU A 57 15.28 -13.11 5.93
C LEU A 57 13.89 -13.72 6.15
N PHE A 58 12.91 -12.91 6.54
CA PHE A 58 11.54 -13.37 6.72
C PHE A 58 10.89 -13.77 5.39
N MET A 59 11.02 -12.97 4.34
CA MET A 59 10.51 -13.31 3.01
C MET A 59 11.16 -14.58 2.46
N ASN A 60 12.46 -14.77 2.68
CA ASN A 60 13.12 -16.04 2.32
C ASN A 60 12.52 -17.23 3.09
N SER A 61 12.23 -17.05 4.38
CA SER A 61 11.53 -18.07 5.17
C SER A 61 10.13 -18.39 4.59
N LEU A 62 9.41 -17.39 4.09
CA LEU A 62 8.11 -17.58 3.44
C LEU A 62 8.25 -18.35 2.12
N GLN A 63 9.25 -18.00 1.31
CA GLN A 63 9.51 -18.64 0.01
C GLN A 63 9.91 -20.11 0.18
N VAL A 64 10.85 -20.41 1.09
CA VAL A 64 11.25 -21.79 1.41
C VAL A 64 10.07 -22.61 1.95
N SER A 65 9.14 -21.97 2.66
CA SER A 65 7.94 -22.62 3.20
C SER A 65 6.78 -22.69 2.19
N GLY A 66 6.97 -22.19 0.97
CA GLY A 66 5.97 -22.22 -0.10
C GLY A 66 4.79 -21.25 0.07
N PHE A 67 4.91 -20.23 0.93
CA PHE A 67 3.86 -19.21 1.10
C PHE A 67 3.90 -18.14 0.00
N ILE A 68 5.07 -17.87 -0.56
CA ILE A 68 5.26 -16.98 -1.70
C ILE A 68 6.03 -17.70 -2.79
N THR A 69 5.77 -17.32 -4.03
CA THR A 69 6.35 -17.97 -5.22
C THR A 69 7.21 -17.03 -6.05
N ASN A 70 6.90 -15.75 -6.05
CA ASN A 70 7.64 -14.74 -6.81
C ASN A 70 8.75 -14.11 -5.97
N THR A 71 9.74 -13.57 -6.67
CA THR A 71 10.83 -12.83 -6.04
C THR A 71 10.40 -11.40 -5.76
N LEU A 72 9.89 -11.17 -4.56
CA LEU A 72 9.55 -9.82 -4.08
C LEU A 72 10.79 -8.96 -3.89
N ARG A 73 10.60 -7.64 -3.88
CA ARG A 73 11.67 -6.64 -3.71
C ARG A 73 11.37 -5.74 -2.52
N ILE A 74 12.41 -5.40 -1.76
CA ILE A 74 12.35 -4.41 -0.69
C ILE A 74 12.90 -3.10 -1.23
N VAL A 75 12.11 -2.05 -1.17
CA VAL A 75 12.52 -0.70 -1.54
C VAL A 75 12.38 0.23 -0.33
N SER A 76 13.34 1.12 -0.11
CA SER A 76 13.25 2.19 0.88
C SER A 76 13.07 3.53 0.19
N ILE A 77 12.09 4.30 0.68
CA ILE A 77 11.79 5.67 0.26
C ILE A 77 11.65 6.49 1.54
N ASP A 78 12.57 7.44 1.78
CA ASP A 78 12.61 8.26 3.01
C ASP A 78 12.49 7.42 4.29
N ASP A 79 13.34 6.39 4.43
CA ASP A 79 13.36 5.40 5.52
C ASP A 79 12.10 4.53 5.69
N ASN A 80 11.09 4.71 4.83
CA ASN A 80 9.91 3.86 4.81
C ASN A 80 10.16 2.66 3.90
N ILE A 81 9.80 1.46 4.38
CA ILE A 81 10.03 0.21 3.66
C ILE A 81 8.78 -0.18 2.89
N ILE A 82 8.91 -0.36 1.58
CA ILE A 82 7.88 -0.92 0.72
C ILE A 82 8.31 -2.29 0.16
N ILE A 83 7.43 -3.27 0.26
CA ILE A 83 7.58 -4.60 -0.36
C ILE A 83 6.74 -4.61 -1.64
N VAL A 84 7.35 -4.94 -2.77
CA VAL A 84 6.69 -4.91 -4.08
C VAL A 84 6.91 -6.21 -4.85
N ASN A 85 5.90 -6.58 -5.64
CA ASN A 85 6.07 -7.52 -6.74
C ASN A 85 6.36 -6.70 -8.00
N PRO A 86 7.59 -6.74 -8.55
CA PRO A 86 7.98 -5.87 -9.67
C PRO A 86 7.04 -5.96 -10.87
N SER A 87 6.65 -7.16 -11.28
CA SER A 87 5.75 -7.35 -12.43
C SER A 87 4.38 -6.72 -12.19
N THR A 88 3.83 -6.88 -10.98
CA THR A 88 2.54 -6.27 -10.62
C THR A 88 2.65 -4.75 -10.51
N LEU A 89 3.73 -4.25 -9.90
CA LEU A 89 3.96 -2.81 -9.76
C LEU A 89 4.08 -2.13 -11.12
N PHE A 90 4.86 -2.70 -12.05
CA PHE A 90 5.02 -2.13 -13.39
C PHE A 90 3.71 -2.12 -14.16
N ALA A 91 2.95 -3.22 -14.14
CA ALA A 91 1.63 -3.27 -14.77
C ALA A 91 0.68 -2.23 -14.17
N HIS A 92 0.70 -2.04 -12.85
CA HIS A 92 -0.11 -1.05 -12.15
C HIS A 92 0.25 0.39 -12.56
N LEU A 93 1.54 0.75 -12.57
CA LEU A 93 1.97 2.09 -12.96
C LEU A 93 1.66 2.39 -14.44
N ASP A 94 1.84 1.40 -15.33
CA ASP A 94 1.49 1.51 -16.75
C ASP A 94 -0.03 1.67 -16.95
N GLU A 95 -0.85 0.87 -16.24
CA GLU A 95 -2.30 0.99 -16.27
C GLU A 95 -2.76 2.38 -15.81
N LEU A 96 -2.16 2.93 -14.74
CA LEU A 96 -2.49 4.27 -14.26
C LEU A 96 -2.21 5.35 -15.32
N LEU A 97 -1.11 5.23 -16.07
CA LEU A 97 -0.77 6.16 -17.17
C LEU A 97 -1.75 6.05 -18.34
N GLN A 98 -2.14 4.83 -18.70
CA GLN A 98 -3.04 4.57 -19.83
C GLN A 98 -4.48 4.97 -19.52
N SER A 99 -4.98 4.55 -18.36
CA SER A 99 -6.38 4.74 -17.95
C SER A 99 -6.65 6.06 -17.26
N LYS A 100 -5.60 6.75 -16.79
CA LYS A 100 -5.69 7.99 -16.00
C LYS A 100 -6.61 7.84 -14.78
N SER A 101 -6.52 6.68 -14.14
CA SER A 101 -7.49 6.18 -13.17
C SER A 101 -7.06 6.36 -11.70
N ILE A 102 -6.22 7.34 -11.38
CA ILE A 102 -6.01 7.73 -9.99
C ILE A 102 -6.64 9.09 -9.72
N LEU A 103 -7.42 9.18 -8.66
CA LEU A 103 -7.96 10.43 -8.16
C LEU A 103 -6.95 11.11 -7.24
N MET A 104 -6.71 12.39 -7.47
CA MET A 104 -5.90 13.21 -6.57
C MET A 104 -6.83 14.09 -5.75
N ILE A 105 -6.61 14.14 -4.44
CA ILE A 105 -7.41 14.96 -3.53
C ILE A 105 -6.48 15.99 -2.90
N ASP A 106 -6.65 17.24 -3.30
CA ASP A 106 -5.93 18.37 -2.75
C ASP A 106 -6.47 18.68 -1.34
N VAL A 107 -5.56 18.58 -0.37
CA VAL A 107 -5.84 18.78 1.05
C VAL A 107 -4.97 19.88 1.67
N CYS A 108 -4.39 20.78 0.86
CA CYS A 108 -3.57 21.89 1.36
C CYS A 108 -4.24 22.66 2.51
N SER A 109 -3.46 23.05 3.52
CA SER A 109 -3.95 23.82 4.69
C SER A 109 -4.52 25.19 4.32
N SER A 110 -4.06 25.78 3.22
CA SER A 110 -4.57 27.02 2.65
C SER A 110 -6.01 26.90 2.12
N ARG A 111 -6.53 25.68 1.92
CA ARG A 111 -7.91 25.44 1.49
C ARG A 111 -8.87 25.38 2.67
N LYS A 112 -10.10 25.83 2.43
CA LYS A 112 -11.22 25.67 3.38
C LYS A 112 -11.73 24.23 3.45
N HIS A 113 -11.68 23.52 2.32
CA HIS A 113 -12.21 22.17 2.17
C HIS A 113 -11.35 21.37 1.18
N PRO A 114 -11.27 20.04 1.33
CA PRO A 114 -10.59 19.18 0.38
C PRO A 114 -11.26 19.25 -0.99
N PHE A 115 -10.47 19.12 -2.04
CA PHE A 115 -10.93 19.29 -3.42
C PHE A 115 -10.39 18.18 -4.32
N LEU A 116 -11.24 17.64 -5.19
CA LEU A 116 -10.83 16.63 -6.15
C LEU A 116 -10.08 17.31 -7.32
N THR A 117 -8.82 16.95 -7.51
CA THR A 117 -8.04 17.33 -8.68
C THR A 117 -8.03 16.18 -9.70
N GLY A 118 -7.97 16.54 -10.98
CA GLY A 118 -7.95 15.56 -12.06
C GLY A 118 -6.60 14.83 -12.17
N PHE A 119 -6.50 13.94 -13.16
CA PHE A 119 -5.20 13.40 -13.58
C PHE A 119 -4.43 14.50 -14.33
N GLU A 120 -3.69 15.32 -13.57
CA GLU A 120 -2.91 16.44 -14.08
C GLU A 120 -1.52 15.99 -14.56
N THR A 121 -0.85 16.87 -15.33
CA THR A 121 0.52 16.65 -15.81
C THR A 121 1.46 16.26 -14.68
N ARG A 122 1.30 16.85 -13.49
CA ARG A 122 2.10 16.51 -12.31
C ARG A 122 1.93 15.05 -11.89
N THR A 123 0.71 14.54 -11.86
CA THR A 123 0.42 13.14 -11.52
C THR A 123 1.07 12.20 -12.55
N GLU A 124 0.96 12.55 -13.83
CA GLU A 124 1.61 11.82 -14.92
C GLU A 124 3.13 11.78 -14.76
N ASP A 125 3.74 12.93 -14.44
CA ASP A 125 5.18 13.08 -14.24
C ASP A 125 5.67 12.28 -13.03
N ILE A 126 4.92 12.28 -11.92
CA ILE A 126 5.20 11.44 -10.74
C ILE A 126 5.22 9.96 -11.15
N ILE A 127 4.17 9.48 -11.81
CA ILE A 127 4.04 8.05 -12.18
C ILE A 127 5.13 7.65 -13.16
N LYS A 128 5.42 8.46 -14.18
CA LYS A 128 6.52 8.23 -15.14
C LYS A 128 7.87 8.15 -14.44
N THR A 129 8.12 9.06 -13.52
CA THR A 129 9.39 9.14 -12.80
C THR A 129 9.56 7.97 -11.83
N LEU A 130 8.49 7.55 -11.15
CA LEU A 130 8.46 6.30 -10.36
C LEU A 130 8.74 5.09 -11.26
N LEU A 131 8.04 4.96 -12.40
CA LEU A 131 8.24 3.85 -13.32
C LEU A 131 9.70 3.74 -13.79
N VAL A 132 10.29 4.85 -14.23
CA VAL A 132 11.71 4.90 -14.62
C VAL A 132 12.63 4.58 -13.44
N GLY A 133 12.36 5.13 -12.26
CA GLY A 133 13.13 4.84 -11.04
C GLY A 133 13.13 3.36 -10.68
N PHE A 134 11.95 2.73 -10.66
CA PHE A 134 11.83 1.29 -10.38
C PHE A 134 12.47 0.44 -11.48
N LEU A 135 12.34 0.78 -12.76
CA LEU A 135 13.01 0.05 -13.84
C LEU A 135 14.54 0.10 -13.69
N ASN A 136 15.08 1.29 -13.40
CA ASN A 136 16.51 1.49 -13.23
C ASN A 136 17.07 0.75 -12.00
N GLU A 137 16.38 0.84 -10.87
CA GLU A 137 16.89 0.27 -9.62
C GLU A 137 16.66 -1.24 -9.52
N LEU A 138 15.48 -1.73 -9.94
CA LEU A 138 15.19 -3.17 -9.89
C LEU A 138 15.98 -3.95 -10.94
N GLY A 139 16.41 -3.30 -12.02
CA GLY A 139 17.32 -3.86 -13.01
C GLY A 139 18.74 -4.13 -12.51
N LYS A 140 19.18 -3.49 -11.41
CA LYS A 140 20.52 -3.68 -10.83
C LYS A 140 20.68 -4.98 -10.06
N GLY A 141 19.60 -5.77 -9.90
CA GLY A 141 19.63 -7.07 -9.23
C GLY A 141 19.82 -7.02 -7.71
N SER A 142 19.87 -5.82 -7.10
CA SER A 142 19.90 -5.69 -5.64
C SER A 142 18.57 -6.15 -5.05
N LEU A 143 18.64 -6.86 -3.92
CA LEU A 143 17.48 -7.32 -3.16
C LEU A 143 16.84 -6.18 -2.36
N VAL A 144 17.67 -5.21 -1.99
CA VAL A 144 17.31 -4.00 -1.27
C VAL A 144 17.67 -2.80 -2.13
N THR A 145 16.68 -1.96 -2.40
CA THR A 145 16.85 -0.73 -3.17
C THR A 145 16.58 0.46 -2.27
N VAL A 146 17.38 1.50 -2.36
CA VAL A 146 17.12 2.78 -1.69
C VAL A 146 16.93 3.84 -2.76
N PHE A 147 15.77 4.50 -2.77
CA PHE A 147 15.51 5.59 -3.68
C PHE A 147 16.17 6.87 -3.17
N ALA A 148 16.91 7.52 -4.06
CA ALA A 148 17.56 8.79 -3.78
C ALA A 148 16.51 9.88 -3.53
N LYS A 149 16.78 10.77 -2.56
CA LYS A 149 15.84 11.82 -2.13
C LYS A 149 15.48 12.77 -3.26
N GLU A 150 16.39 12.97 -4.18
CA GLU A 150 16.24 13.78 -5.38
C GLU A 150 15.09 13.31 -6.27
N LEU A 151 14.71 12.03 -6.20
CA LEU A 151 13.62 11.47 -6.98
C LEU A 151 12.25 11.95 -6.50
N TYR A 152 12.09 12.20 -5.20
CA TYR A 152 10.81 12.48 -4.55
C TYR A 152 10.78 13.77 -3.74
N LYS A 153 11.84 14.60 -3.80
CA LYS A 153 11.98 15.83 -3.00
C LYS A 153 10.85 16.84 -3.16
N ASP A 154 10.15 16.81 -4.30
CA ASP A 154 9.08 17.76 -4.64
C ASP A 154 7.68 17.10 -4.51
N TRP A 155 7.61 15.89 -3.96
CA TRP A 155 6.39 15.10 -3.85
C TRP A 155 6.13 14.75 -2.39
N ASN A 156 4.86 14.82 -1.98
CA ASN A 156 4.49 14.29 -0.68
C ASN A 156 4.48 12.76 -0.66
N LEU A 157 5.01 12.18 0.41
CA LEU A 157 5.14 10.73 0.57
C LEU A 157 3.78 10.03 0.56
N CYS A 158 2.74 10.67 1.11
CA CYS A 158 1.40 10.11 1.07
C CYS A 158 0.86 9.99 -0.36
N THR A 159 1.15 10.95 -1.26
CA THR A 159 0.84 10.83 -2.70
C THR A 159 1.51 9.60 -3.28
N ILE A 160 2.83 9.47 -3.07
CA ILE A 160 3.65 8.39 -3.60
C ILE A 160 3.14 7.04 -3.10
N PHE A 161 2.94 6.89 -1.79
CA PHE A 161 2.46 5.64 -1.23
C PHE A 161 1.02 5.33 -1.65
N GLY A 162 0.14 6.32 -1.78
CA GLY A 162 -1.20 6.09 -2.33
C GLY A 162 -1.16 5.49 -3.74
N ILE A 163 -0.26 6.00 -4.60
CA ILE A 163 0.01 5.45 -5.94
C ILE A 163 0.58 4.03 -5.83
N LEU A 164 1.68 3.83 -5.10
CA LEU A 164 2.42 2.57 -5.06
C LEU A 164 1.66 1.43 -4.37
N LEU A 165 0.76 1.74 -3.43
CA LEU A 165 -0.08 0.77 -2.74
C LEU A 165 -1.35 0.42 -3.54
N GLY A 166 -1.64 1.16 -4.61
CA GLY A 166 -2.78 0.95 -5.49
C GLY A 166 -4.10 1.39 -4.86
N TYR A 167 -4.10 2.49 -4.10
CA TYR A 167 -5.33 3.12 -3.65
C TYR A 167 -6.06 3.82 -4.81
N PRO A 168 -7.40 3.86 -4.81
CA PRO A 168 -8.17 4.53 -5.87
C PRO A 168 -8.06 6.05 -5.83
N ALA A 169 -7.66 6.60 -4.68
CA ALA A 169 -7.44 8.02 -4.49
C ALA A 169 -6.19 8.24 -3.64
N SER A 170 -5.51 9.36 -3.88
CA SER A 170 -4.32 9.77 -3.15
C SER A 170 -4.42 11.21 -2.70
N TYR A 171 -4.02 11.49 -1.46
CA TYR A 171 -3.97 12.85 -0.95
C TYR A 171 -2.74 13.57 -1.46
N TRP A 172 -2.92 14.84 -1.79
CA TRP A 172 -1.86 15.74 -2.18
C TRP A 172 -1.92 17.04 -1.38
N PHE A 173 -0.75 17.52 -0.98
CA PHE A 173 -0.56 18.85 -0.42
C PHE A 173 0.79 19.43 -0.87
N ASP A 174 0.89 20.75 -0.85
CA ASP A 174 2.12 21.47 -1.14
C ASP A 174 3.03 21.48 0.11
N GLN A 175 4.12 20.72 0.05
CA GLN A 175 5.09 20.63 1.14
C GLN A 175 5.79 21.97 1.44
N THR A 176 5.79 22.91 0.49
CA THR A 176 6.37 24.25 0.70
C THR A 176 5.50 25.12 1.61
N GLU A 177 4.20 24.80 1.73
CA GLU A 177 3.26 25.46 2.64
C GLU A 177 3.25 24.80 4.04
N GLY A 178 3.93 23.67 4.21
CA GLY A 178 4.01 22.90 5.46
C GLY A 178 3.41 21.50 5.37
N TYR A 179 3.21 20.86 6.52
CA TYR A 179 2.64 19.50 6.64
C TYR A 179 1.21 19.48 7.22
N GLU A 180 0.63 20.66 7.41
CA GLU A 180 -0.77 20.80 7.85
C GLU A 180 -1.72 20.53 6.67
N ASN A 181 -2.95 20.12 6.98
CA ASN A 181 -3.98 19.84 5.98
C ASN A 181 -5.36 20.34 6.42
N CYS A 182 -6.27 20.49 5.46
CA CYS A 182 -7.63 20.96 5.73
C CYS A 182 -8.62 19.89 6.21
N LEU A 183 -8.15 18.68 6.61
CA LEU A 183 -9.03 17.56 7.00
C LEU A 183 -9.48 17.61 8.46
N CYS A 184 -9.04 18.60 9.24
CA CYS A 184 -9.49 18.81 10.61
C CYS A 184 -11.02 18.85 10.68
N MET A 185 -11.62 17.98 11.51
CA MET A 185 -13.07 17.85 11.68
C MET A 185 -13.85 17.59 10.39
N THR A 186 -13.18 17.20 9.30
CA THR A 186 -13.83 16.80 8.05
C THR A 186 -14.28 15.34 8.14
N PRO A 187 -15.56 15.02 7.89
CA PRO A 187 -16.01 13.63 7.80
C PRO A 187 -15.30 12.88 6.67
N LEU A 188 -14.76 11.71 7.00
CA LEU A 188 -14.02 10.84 6.10
C LEU A 188 -14.73 9.49 5.96
N VAL A 189 -15.06 9.10 4.74
CA VAL A 189 -15.56 7.76 4.42
C VAL A 189 -14.36 6.82 4.35
N VAL A 190 -14.15 6.04 5.40
CA VAL A 190 -13.12 5.01 5.50
C VAL A 190 -13.61 3.75 4.81
N ASN A 191 -12.91 3.36 3.76
CA ASN A 191 -13.15 2.15 2.99
C ASN A 191 -12.14 1.09 3.44
N THR A 192 -12.65 -0.05 3.90
CA THR A 192 -11.83 -1.19 4.30
C THR A 192 -12.17 -2.41 3.47
N VAL A 193 -11.14 -3.13 3.06
CA VAL A 193 -11.29 -4.41 2.35
C VAL A 193 -10.72 -5.50 3.23
N TRP A 194 -11.53 -6.51 3.51
CA TRP A 194 -11.17 -7.66 4.32
C TRP A 194 -11.08 -8.91 3.47
N VAL A 195 -10.14 -9.78 3.80
CA VAL A 195 -9.96 -11.10 3.19
C VAL A 195 -9.68 -12.13 4.29
N LYS A 196 -9.79 -13.41 3.93
CA LYS A 196 -9.27 -14.52 4.72
C LYS A 196 -8.10 -15.16 4.00
N LEU A 197 -6.96 -15.25 4.67
CA LEU A 197 -5.84 -16.08 4.26
C LEU A 197 -6.18 -17.55 4.55
N GLN A 198 -6.29 -18.34 3.48
CA GLN A 198 -6.53 -19.78 3.50
C GLN A 198 -5.40 -20.51 2.77
N ILE A 199 -4.30 -20.71 3.49
CA ILE A 199 -3.14 -21.47 2.99
C ILE A 199 -2.83 -22.56 4.01
N GLN A 200 -2.82 -23.82 3.56
CA GLN A 200 -2.53 -24.97 4.40
C GLN A 200 -3.49 -25.01 5.61
N ASP A 201 -2.96 -25.06 6.84
CA ASP A 201 -3.75 -25.06 8.09
C ASP A 201 -4.14 -23.65 8.58
N ILE A 202 -3.83 -22.60 7.82
CA ILE A 202 -4.09 -21.21 8.23
C ILE A 202 -5.47 -20.78 7.77
N ASN A 203 -6.25 -20.23 8.70
CA ASN A 203 -7.49 -19.53 8.43
C ASN A 203 -7.51 -18.23 9.24
N HIS A 204 -7.04 -17.13 8.62
CA HIS A 204 -6.84 -15.86 9.30
C HIS A 204 -7.50 -14.71 8.54
N ARG A 205 -8.32 -13.91 9.23
CA ARG A 205 -8.96 -12.74 8.63
C ARG A 205 -8.03 -11.52 8.76
N CYS A 206 -7.76 -10.85 7.65
CA CYS A 206 -6.85 -9.72 7.57
C CYS A 206 -7.50 -8.55 6.82
N CYS A 207 -7.20 -7.32 7.24
CA CYS A 207 -7.56 -6.10 6.52
C CYS A 207 -6.54 -5.89 5.40
N LEU A 208 -6.97 -6.01 4.15
CA LEU A 208 -6.13 -5.91 2.96
C LEU A 208 -5.86 -4.46 2.55
N TYR A 209 -6.91 -3.63 2.52
CA TYR A 209 -6.86 -2.21 2.19
C TYR A 209 -7.60 -1.42 3.25
N SER A 210 -7.08 -0.24 3.59
CA SER A 210 -7.74 0.75 4.43
C SER A 210 -7.35 2.13 3.95
N PHE A 211 -8.29 2.87 3.38
CA PHE A 211 -8.07 4.22 2.88
C PHE A 211 -9.32 5.07 3.14
N SER A 212 -9.17 6.38 3.10
CA SER A 212 -10.27 7.31 3.32
C SER A 212 -10.45 8.27 2.15
N VAL A 213 -11.67 8.77 1.98
CA VAL A 213 -12.01 9.87 1.10
C VAL A 213 -12.91 10.84 1.87
N PRO A 214 -12.76 12.17 1.73
CA PRO A 214 -13.69 13.13 2.33
C PRO A 214 -15.12 12.89 1.87
N GLU A 215 -16.06 12.81 2.81
CA GLU A 215 -17.47 12.50 2.55
C GLU A 215 -18.10 13.49 1.57
N MET A 216 -17.70 14.75 1.64
CA MET A 216 -18.20 15.80 0.74
C MET A 216 -17.85 15.56 -0.73
N LEU A 217 -16.83 14.74 -1.03
CA LEU A 217 -16.44 14.37 -2.39
C LEU A 217 -17.06 13.03 -2.82
N TRP A 218 -17.88 12.40 -1.98
CA TRP A 218 -18.34 11.03 -2.19
C TRP A 218 -19.12 10.85 -3.50
N SER A 219 -19.97 11.81 -3.85
CA SER A 219 -20.73 11.78 -5.11
C SER A 219 -19.83 11.70 -6.33
N ASP A 220 -18.70 12.40 -6.29
CA ASP A 220 -17.76 12.49 -7.41
C ASP A 220 -16.86 11.25 -7.49
N VAL A 221 -16.50 10.68 -6.33
CA VAL A 221 -15.57 9.54 -6.29
C VAL A 221 -16.25 8.18 -6.42
N LYS A 222 -17.56 8.06 -6.14
CA LYS A 222 -18.24 6.77 -6.02
C LYS A 222 -18.06 5.85 -7.22
N SER A 223 -18.32 6.36 -8.43
CA SER A 223 -18.20 5.57 -9.67
C SER A 223 -16.76 5.10 -9.93
N HIS A 224 -15.78 5.87 -9.45
CA HIS A 224 -14.38 5.53 -9.54
C HIS A 224 -14.02 4.39 -8.58
N LEU A 225 -14.48 4.45 -7.34
CA LEU A 225 -14.28 3.39 -6.35
C LEU A 225 -14.97 2.08 -6.76
N GLU A 226 -16.13 2.15 -7.42
CA GLU A 226 -16.83 0.98 -7.96
C GLU A 226 -15.98 0.28 -9.04
N ARG A 227 -15.37 1.05 -9.96
CA ARG A 227 -14.47 0.50 -10.98
C ARG A 227 -13.21 -0.10 -10.36
N TRP A 228 -12.58 0.61 -9.41
CA TRP A 228 -11.42 0.07 -8.67
C TRP A 228 -11.77 -1.23 -7.94
N THR A 229 -12.97 -1.29 -7.35
CA THR A 229 -13.48 -2.49 -6.66
C THR A 229 -13.61 -3.66 -7.63
N GLU A 230 -14.10 -3.43 -8.85
CA GLU A 230 -14.21 -4.48 -9.87
C GLU A 230 -12.82 -4.98 -10.30
N HIS A 231 -11.88 -4.09 -10.60
CA HIS A 231 -10.50 -4.48 -10.93
C HIS A 231 -9.82 -5.24 -9.77
N LEU A 232 -10.12 -4.89 -8.51
CA LEU A 232 -9.65 -5.65 -7.36
C LEU A 232 -10.27 -7.06 -7.32
N ARG A 233 -11.58 -7.19 -7.59
CA ARG A 233 -12.26 -8.50 -7.69
C ARG A 233 -11.67 -9.36 -8.80
N GLU A 234 -11.39 -8.78 -9.96
CA GLU A 234 -10.75 -9.49 -11.08
C GLU A 234 -9.38 -10.05 -10.69
N ARG A 235 -8.52 -9.25 -10.07
CA ARG A 235 -7.20 -9.71 -9.59
C ARG A 235 -7.35 -10.75 -8.49
N PHE A 236 -8.27 -10.54 -7.56
CA PHE A 236 -8.57 -11.48 -6.48
C PHE A 236 -9.06 -12.84 -7.01
N ASN A 237 -9.88 -12.88 -8.06
CA ASN A 237 -10.41 -14.12 -8.64
C ASN A 237 -9.36 -14.95 -9.41
N ARG A 238 -8.17 -14.40 -9.68
CA ARG A 238 -7.06 -15.10 -10.35
C ARG A 238 -6.19 -15.93 -9.40
N GLN A 239 -6.50 -15.92 -8.10
CA GLN A 239 -5.76 -16.63 -7.06
C GLN A 239 -6.73 -17.36 -6.12
N THR A 240 -6.23 -18.33 -5.34
CA THR A 240 -7.06 -19.19 -4.47
C THR A 240 -6.66 -19.15 -2.99
N ALA A 241 -5.59 -18.46 -2.64
CA ALA A 241 -5.03 -18.43 -1.29
C ALA A 241 -5.72 -17.39 -0.38
N LEU A 242 -6.27 -16.33 -0.95
CA LEU A 242 -7.10 -15.35 -0.28
C LEU A 242 -8.55 -15.60 -0.67
N THR A 243 -9.43 -15.65 0.34
CA THR A 243 -10.87 -15.95 0.22
C THR A 243 -11.69 -14.88 0.95
N ASP A 244 -13.02 -14.94 0.84
CA ASP A 244 -13.97 -14.07 1.56
C ASP A 244 -13.69 -12.56 1.41
N LEU A 245 -13.53 -12.08 0.17
CA LEU A 245 -13.36 -10.66 -0.13
C LEU A 245 -14.61 -9.85 0.27
N CYS A 246 -14.46 -9.05 1.33
CA CYS A 246 -15.51 -8.23 1.90
C CYS A 246 -15.14 -6.74 1.84
N PHE A 247 -16.09 -5.90 1.47
CA PHE A 247 -15.94 -4.44 1.48
C PHE A 247 -16.77 -3.85 2.62
N TYR A 248 -16.19 -2.94 3.39
CA TYR A 248 -16.87 -2.26 4.49
C TYR A 248 -16.56 -0.77 4.46
N GLN A 249 -17.55 0.04 4.79
CA GLN A 249 -17.49 1.50 4.79
C GLN A 249 -17.98 2.05 6.12
N GLN A 250 -17.30 3.05 6.63
CA GLN A 250 -17.74 3.82 7.80
C GLN A 250 -17.30 5.28 7.67
N THR A 251 -18.14 6.21 8.13
CA THR A 251 -17.75 7.62 8.23
C THR A 251 -17.16 7.88 9.61
N VAL A 252 -15.99 8.53 9.65
CA VAL A 252 -15.33 8.98 10.88
C VAL A 252 -15.05 10.47 10.81
N THR A 253 -15.04 11.14 11.95
CA THR A 253 -14.62 12.54 12.07
C THR A 253 -13.53 12.62 13.13
N LEU A 254 -12.36 13.13 12.75
CA LEU A 254 -11.20 13.21 13.63
C LEU A 254 -10.83 14.68 13.87
N PRO A 255 -10.36 15.03 15.08
CA PRO A 255 -9.90 16.39 15.38
C PRO A 255 -8.64 16.77 14.61
N CYS A 256 -7.86 15.80 14.15
CA CYS A 256 -6.70 16.00 13.31
C CYS A 256 -6.46 14.73 12.48
N VAL A 257 -5.89 14.91 11.29
CA VAL A 257 -5.49 13.83 10.39
C VAL A 257 -4.02 14.03 10.05
N THR A 258 -3.20 12.99 10.25
CA THR A 258 -1.79 12.99 9.88
C THR A 258 -1.63 12.26 8.56
N LEU A 259 -0.83 12.81 7.65
CA LEU A 259 -0.57 12.32 6.30
C LEU A 259 0.90 12.01 6.11
#